data_AF-A0A2N3K9M4-F1
#
_entry.id   AF-A0A2N3K9M4-F1
#
_cell.length_a   1.000
_cell.length_b   1.000
_cell.length_c   1.000
_cell.angle_alpha   90.00
_cell.angle_beta   90.00
_cell.angle_gamma   90.00
#
_symmetry.space_group_name_H-M   'P 1'
#
loop_
_entity.id
_entity.type
_entity.pdbx_description
1 polymer ?
#
loop_
_entity_poly.entity_id
_entity_poly.type
_entity_poly.pdbx_seq_one_letter_code
_entity_poly.pdbx_strand_id
1 'polypeptide(L)'
;MNNTNVLVAEEARLVDWAWATRGAAWLDAGYWVIWLIASGHSPASAESWAARTLAWAAAPGPGITAFAAASHRLWTEISTSDPGPWTTRLEAAARVWDEYRARA
;
A
#
# COMPACT_ATOMS: atom_id res chain seq x y z
N MET A 1 -4.83 4.27 -0.48
CA MET A 1 -6.14 4.17 0.18
C MET A 1 -5.93 3.96 1.69
N ASN A 2 -6.45 4.86 2.53
CA ASN A 2 -6.36 4.76 4.00
C ASN A 2 -7.34 3.71 4.54
N ASN A 3 -6.98 2.94 5.57
CA ASN A 3 -7.88 1.94 6.16
C ASN A 3 -9.15 2.55 6.79
N THR A 4 -9.12 3.83 7.18
CA THR A 4 -10.30 4.54 7.70
C THR A 4 -11.36 4.87 6.63
N ASN A 5 -11.04 4.68 5.34
CA ASN A 5 -11.96 4.99 4.24
C ASN A 5 -12.84 3.80 3.85
N VAL A 6 -12.71 2.66 4.55
CA VAL A 6 -13.56 1.49 4.38
C VAL A 6 -14.47 1.35 5.60
N LEU A 7 -15.77 1.58 5.40
CA LEU A 7 -16.80 1.33 6.41
C LEU A 7 -17.28 -0.11 6.27
N VAL A 8 -17.26 -0.89 7.36
CA VAL A 8 -17.68 -2.29 7.36
C VAL A 8 -18.95 -2.44 8.20
N ALA A 9 -20.03 -2.88 7.58
CA ALA A 9 -21.29 -3.28 8.23
C ALA A 9 -21.74 -4.63 7.63
N GLU A 10 -23.00 -4.76 7.21
CA GLU A 10 -23.46 -5.91 6.41
C GLU A 10 -22.68 -6.02 5.08
N GLU A 11 -22.25 -4.87 4.55
CA GLU A 11 -21.40 -4.74 3.37
C GLU A 11 -20.25 -3.76 3.65
N ALA A 12 -19.19 -3.86 2.85
CA ALA A 12 -18.09 -2.90 2.88
C ALA A 12 -18.38 -1.73 1.91
N ARG A 13 -18.21 -0.50 2.39
CA ARG A 13 -18.39 0.73 1.59
C ARG A 13 -17.10 1.54 1.58
N LEU A 14 -16.66 1.92 0.38
CA LEU A 14 -15.54 2.84 0.18
C LEU A 14 -16.04 4.28 0.12
N VAL A 15 -15.51 5.13 0.99
CA VAL A 15 -15.84 6.56 1.08
C VAL A 15 -14.61 7.42 0.78
N ASP A 16 -14.77 8.75 0.86
CA ASP A 16 -13.68 9.72 0.66
C ASP A 16 -13.03 9.63 -0.74
N TRP A 17 -13.84 9.93 -1.76
CA TRP A 17 -13.46 9.92 -3.17
C TRP A 17 -12.83 11.24 -3.65
N ALA A 18 -12.51 12.16 -2.73
CA ALA A 18 -12.08 13.52 -3.09
C ALA A 18 -10.83 13.54 -4.00
N TRP A 19 -9.95 12.54 -3.87
CA TRP A 19 -8.69 12.43 -4.62
C TRP A 19 -8.65 11.21 -5.55
N ALA A 20 -9.81 10.66 -5.91
CA ALA A 20 -9.88 9.56 -6.84
C ALA A 20 -9.26 9.95 -8.20
N THR A 21 -8.32 9.15 -8.69
CA THR A 21 -7.53 9.46 -9.88
C THR A 21 -7.42 8.24 -10.80
N ARG A 22 -7.28 8.47 -12.11
CA ARG A 22 -7.05 7.40 -13.08
C ARG A 22 -5.63 6.84 -12.91
N GLY A 23 -5.52 5.53 -12.70
CA GLY A 23 -4.25 4.82 -12.57
C GLY A 23 -4.35 3.37 -13.05
N ALA A 24 -3.24 2.64 -12.94
CA ALA A 24 -3.26 1.20 -13.20
C ALA A 24 -4.09 0.49 -12.13
N ALA A 25 -4.98 -0.42 -12.53
CA ALA A 25 -5.97 -1.03 -11.64
C ALA A 25 -5.36 -1.78 -10.44
N TRP A 26 -4.09 -2.20 -10.53
CA TRP A 26 -3.40 -2.90 -9.45
C TRP A 26 -2.85 -1.97 -8.35
N LEU A 27 -2.84 -0.65 -8.57
CA LEU A 27 -2.28 0.32 -7.61
C LEU A 27 -3.04 0.29 -6.28
N ASP A 28 -4.36 0.11 -6.28
CA ASP A 28 -5.16 0.04 -5.05
C ASP A 28 -4.74 -1.12 -4.16
N ALA A 29 -4.49 -2.29 -4.76
CA ALA A 29 -3.96 -3.46 -4.06
C ALA A 29 -2.54 -3.20 -3.54
N GLY A 30 -1.70 -2.49 -4.31
CA GLY A 30 -0.35 -2.08 -3.87
C GLY A 30 -0.37 -1.14 -2.67
N TYR A 31 -1.26 -0.15 -2.66
CA TYR A 31 -1.46 0.69 -1.48
C TYR A 31 -1.93 -0.12 -0.27
N TRP A 32 -2.74 -1.16 -0.49
CA TRP A 32 -3.21 -2.03 0.58
C TRP A 32 -2.09 -2.88 1.18
N VAL A 33 -1.10 -3.31 0.40
CA VAL A 33 0.09 -4.03 0.90
C VAL A 33 0.78 -3.24 2.01
N ILE A 34 0.99 -1.93 1.82
CA ILE A 34 1.63 -1.06 2.83
C ILE A 34 0.80 -1.04 4.13
N TRP A 35 -0.52 -0.90 4.02
CA TRP A 35 -1.41 -0.89 5.19
C TRP A 35 -1.47 -2.23 5.94
N LEU A 36 -1.42 -3.35 5.22
CA LEU A 36 -1.34 -4.67 5.82
C LEU A 36 -0.02 -4.85 6.58
N ILE A 37 1.10 -4.44 6.01
CA ILE A 37 2.41 -4.47 6.68
C ILE A 37 2.40 -3.57 7.91
N ALA A 38 1.87 -2.35 7.79
CA ALA A 38 1.71 -1.43 8.91
C ALA A 38 0.79 -1.97 10.01
N SER A 39 -0.04 -2.96 9.71
CA SER A 39 -0.92 -3.67 10.65
C SER A 39 -0.31 -4.97 11.17
N GLY A 40 0.94 -5.30 10.81
CA GLY A 40 1.70 -6.43 11.36
C GLY A 40 1.91 -7.61 10.42
N HIS A 41 1.45 -7.56 9.17
CA HIS A 41 1.74 -8.62 8.19
C HIS A 41 3.19 -8.56 7.69
N SER A 42 3.77 -9.71 7.33
CA SER A 42 5.01 -9.73 6.55
C SER A 42 4.76 -9.30 5.10
N PRO A 43 5.76 -8.80 4.36
CA PRO A 43 5.61 -8.45 2.95
C PRO A 43 5.02 -9.57 2.09
N ALA A 44 5.51 -10.81 2.26
CA ALA A 44 5.00 -11.96 1.54
C ALA A 44 3.52 -12.26 1.87
N SER A 45 3.14 -12.16 3.16
CA SER A 45 1.74 -12.31 3.56
C SER A 45 0.86 -11.21 2.97
N ALA A 46 1.31 -9.97 2.99
CA ALA A 46 0.58 -8.83 2.44
C ALA A 46 0.39 -8.94 0.92
N GLU A 47 1.43 -9.30 0.17
CA GLU A 47 1.31 -9.55 -1.28
C GLU A 47 0.39 -10.73 -1.60
N SER A 48 0.34 -11.77 -0.75
CA SER A 48 -0.61 -12.88 -0.93
C SER A 48 -2.08 -12.44 -0.83
N TRP A 49 -2.38 -11.42 -0.01
CA TRP A 49 -3.71 -10.80 0.04
C TRP A 49 -3.99 -9.97 -1.21
N ALA A 50 -3.01 -9.19 -1.67
CA ALA A 50 -3.12 -8.42 -2.91
C ALA A 50 -3.38 -9.34 -4.13
N ALA A 51 -2.73 -10.50 -4.17
CA ALA A 51 -2.88 -11.52 -5.20
C ALA A 51 -4.29 -12.14 -5.27
N ARG A 52 -5.16 -11.89 -4.29
CA ARG A 52 -6.59 -12.26 -4.36
C ARG A 52 -7.39 -11.35 -5.29
N THR A 53 -6.82 -10.23 -5.75
CA THR A 53 -7.45 -9.34 -6.73
C THR A 53 -6.96 -9.67 -8.14
N LEU A 54 -7.89 -9.74 -9.11
CA LEU A 54 -7.55 -10.01 -10.50
C LEU A 54 -6.60 -8.96 -11.10
N ALA A 55 -6.73 -7.70 -10.67
CA ALA A 55 -5.88 -6.62 -11.12
C ALA A 55 -4.41 -6.83 -10.74
N TRP A 56 -4.14 -7.31 -9.52
CA TRP A 56 -2.77 -7.58 -9.05
C TRP A 56 -2.08 -8.67 -9.89
N ALA A 57 -2.80 -9.71 -10.28
CA ALA A 57 -2.26 -10.78 -11.11
C ALA A 57 -1.78 -10.29 -12.49
N ALA A 58 -2.35 -9.20 -12.99
CA ALA A 58 -1.95 -8.56 -14.25
C ALA A 58 -0.84 -7.51 -14.09
N ALA A 59 -0.39 -7.23 -12.86
CA ALA A 59 0.61 -6.21 -12.59
C ALA A 59 2.01 -6.68 -13.03
N PRO A 60 2.78 -5.87 -13.79
CA PRO A 60 4.14 -6.23 -14.15
C PRO A 60 5.03 -6.22 -12.90
N GLY A 61 5.76 -7.31 -12.65
CA GLY A 61 6.67 -7.44 -11.51
C GLY A 61 7.62 -6.25 -11.31
N PRO A 62 8.31 -5.76 -12.37
CA PRO A 62 9.12 -4.54 -12.29
C PRO A 62 8.34 -3.28 -11.91
N GLY A 63 7.07 -3.19 -12.31
CA GLY A 63 6.18 -2.08 -11.94
C GLY A 63 5.82 -2.10 -10.45
N ILE A 64 5.58 -3.28 -9.88
CA ILE A 64 5.37 -3.43 -8.44
C ILE A 64 6.63 -3.01 -7.67
N THR A 65 7.81 -3.49 -8.10
CA THR A 65 9.08 -3.13 -7.47
C THR A 65 9.34 -1.61 -7.54
N ALA A 66 9.11 -0.98 -8.70
CA ALA A 66 9.24 0.46 -8.85
C ALA A 66 8.24 1.24 -7.97
N PHE A 67 7.00 0.75 -7.85
CA PHE A 67 5.98 1.35 -7.01
C PHE A 67 6.28 1.23 -5.51
N ALA A 68 6.84 0.11 -5.06
CA ALA A 68 7.28 -0.07 -3.67
C ALA A 68 8.37 0.95 -3.31
N ALA A 69 9.40 1.09 -4.17
CA ALA A 69 10.47 2.06 -3.97
C ALA A 69 9.96 3.51 -4.01
N ALA A 70 9.03 3.82 -4.91
CA ALA A 70 8.41 5.15 -4.97
C ALA A 70 7.57 5.45 -3.72
N SER A 71 6.83 4.46 -3.21
CA SER A 71 6.01 4.60 -2.01
C SER A 71 6.86 4.80 -0.76
N HIS A 72 7.98 4.09 -0.64
CA HIS A 72 8.94 4.31 0.44
C HIS A 72 9.43 5.77 0.44
N ARG A 73 9.92 6.29 -0.69
CA ARG A 73 10.35 7.69 -0.80
C ARG A 73 9.24 8.68 -0.43
N LEU A 74 8.02 8.46 -0.93
CA LEU A 74 6.87 9.31 -0.63
C LEU A 74 6.57 9.33 0.88
N TRP A 75 6.56 8.17 1.53
CA TRP A 75 6.28 8.10 2.97
C TRP A 75 7.43 8.65 3.83
N THR A 76 8.68 8.55 3.37
CA THR A 76 9.81 9.25 4.00
C THR A 76 9.61 10.76 3.94
N GLU A 77 9.19 11.31 2.80
CA GLU A 77 8.90 12.75 2.66
C GLU A 77 7.76 13.17 3.59
N ILE A 78 6.62 12.47 3.54
CA ILE A 78 5.44 12.76 4.37
C ILE A 78 5.79 12.70 5.86
N SER A 79 6.45 11.62 6.31
CA SER A 79 6.80 11.45 7.73
C SER A 79 7.86 12.44 8.22
N THR A 80 8.70 12.96 7.32
CA THR A 80 9.66 14.02 7.65
C THR A 80 8.96 15.39 7.76
N SER A 81 8.03 15.69 6.85
CA SER A 81 7.31 16.97 6.82
C SER A 81 6.22 17.08 7.89
N ASP A 82 5.52 15.99 8.19
CA ASP A 82 4.46 15.91 9.21
C ASP A 82 4.61 14.64 10.05
N PRO A 83 5.54 14.66 11.04
CA PRO A 83 5.83 13.49 11.85
C PRO A 83 4.67 13.18 12.79
N GLY A 84 4.14 11.97 12.69
CA GLY A 84 3.08 11.47 13.56
C GLY A 84 3.09 9.94 13.66
N PRO A 85 2.44 9.36 14.69
CA PRO A 85 2.48 7.91 14.93
C PRO A 85 1.97 7.04 13.77
N TRP A 86 1.15 7.60 12.88
CA TRP A 86 0.64 6.90 11.71
C TRP A 86 1.56 7.11 10.48
N THR A 87 2.12 8.30 10.26
CA THR A 87 3.04 8.56 9.14
C THR A 87 4.35 7.80 9.31
N THR A 88 4.93 7.77 10.51
CA THR A 88 6.13 6.97 10.83
C THR A 88 5.88 5.47 10.64
N ARG A 89 4.68 4.98 10.99
CA ARG A 89 4.33 3.56 10.81
C ARG A 89 4.23 3.17 9.34
N LEU A 90 3.65 4.05 8.52
CA LEU A 90 3.54 3.80 7.08
C LEU A 90 4.87 3.92 6.36
N GLU A 91 5.74 4.84 6.78
CA GLU A 91 7.13 4.90 6.31
C GLU A 91 7.87 3.59 6.60
N ALA A 92 7.83 3.12 7.84
CA ALA A 92 8.48 1.86 8.21
C ALA A 92 7.92 0.66 7.40
N ALA A 93 6.61 0.61 7.20
CA ALA A 93 5.97 -0.43 6.41
C ALA A 93 6.37 -0.37 4.92
N ALA A 94 6.40 0.83 4.34
CA ALA A 94 6.81 1.05 2.96
C ALA A 94 8.29 0.69 2.75
N ARG A 95 9.17 1.04 3.70
CA ARG A 95 10.58 0.64 3.69
C ARG A 95 10.75 -0.88 3.73
N VAL A 96 10.05 -1.56 4.63
CA VAL A 96 10.11 -3.03 4.74
C VAL A 96 9.64 -3.70 3.45
N TRP A 97 8.62 -3.14 2.78
CA TRP A 97 8.17 -3.65 1.49
C TRP A 97 9.17 -3.42 0.36
N ASP A 98 9.74 -2.22 0.27
CA ASP A 98 10.80 -1.87 -0.70
C ASP A 98 12.01 -2.80 -0.56
N GLU A 99 12.51 -2.99 0.67
CA GLU A 99 13.61 -3.91 0.97
C GLU A 99 13.30 -5.37 0.58
N TYR A 100 12.04 -5.81 0.70
CA TYR A 100 11.61 -7.12 0.25
C TYR A 100 11.62 -7.23 -1.28
N ARG A 101 11.06 -6.24 -1.97
CA ARG A 101 11.01 -6.21 -3.45
C ARG A 101 12.38 -6.05 -4.11
N ALA A 102 13.33 -5.41 -3.43
CA ALA A 102 14.71 -5.27 -3.93
C ALA A 102 15.51 -6.57 -3.90
N ARG A 103 15.05 -7.59 -3.16
CA ARG A 103 15.71 -8.90 -3.02
C ARG A 103 15.07 -10.00 -3.89
N ALA A 104 13.91 -9.72 -4.48
CA ALA A 104 13.12 -10.66 -5.29
C ALA A 104 13.51 -10.56 -6.76
#